data_AF-A0A850BIX5-F1
#
_entry.id   AF-A0A850BIX5-F1
#
_cell.length_a   1.000
_cell.length_b   1.000
_cell.length_c   1.000
_cell.angle_alpha   90.00
_cell.angle_beta   90.00
_cell.angle_gamma   90.00
#
_symmetry.space_group_name_H-M   'P 1'
#
loop_
_entity.id
_entity.type
_entity.pdbx_description
1 polymer ?
#
loop_
_entity_poly.entity_id
_entity_poly.type
_entity_poly.pdbx_seq_one_letter_code
_entity_poly.pdbx_strand_id
1 'polypeptide(L)'
;MSDLSFELVGWIPSTYGDEEIRATMGSLRIAAGEDLRVSITEVDDTIGQTVRSHINVPLVSVATWLLMNWWRLRWEGRPAEPTSEWRRAHCLSGIGGDDAWPALEFSSDGDSIQLHIEAETRPNVSAIRYLRNVMLEVPAEKFEAAVERFVDVVEARLAALLPHYSALSELRAELAEERRLSSAANVCRWQALAGINPGEAPEAWIKAAQALVEEAGPRAGDEIMSVLSEFSDGLRSAAHVVDAMKMSPTAVDLSWVSPATAPAPRELPWQKGARLAKELRKRHHLGTGPLSNDALSGLLSVHVPLPGQPTKNIPLSGGFRNGVASGRTKIIWSSSRLANQRFFLARMIGAALVLGPDEHIVPVTNRYSALQKVERAFAQEFLCPWAALDAFTNEHGLDDDALVEAAEHFQVSEWTVRSTLVNRGKISRDRLPPAA
;
A
#
# COMPACT_ATOMS: atom_id res chain seq x y z
N MET A 1 -11.18 -3.18 -15.43
CA MET A 1 -10.34 -2.42 -14.45
C MET A 1 -11.28 -1.94 -13.37
N SER A 2 -10.90 -2.05 -12.10
CA SER A 2 -11.76 -1.66 -10.99
C SER A 2 -12.01 -0.15 -11.01
N ASP A 3 -13.27 0.27 -10.92
CA ASP A 3 -13.67 1.67 -10.74
C ASP A 3 -14.28 1.85 -9.34
N LEU A 4 -14.54 3.10 -8.96
CA LEU A 4 -15.21 3.46 -7.70
C LEU A 4 -16.24 4.57 -7.97
N SER A 5 -17.37 4.49 -7.30
CA SER A 5 -18.45 5.46 -7.41
C SER A 5 -19.15 5.67 -6.08
N PHE A 6 -19.41 6.95 -5.76
CA PHE A 6 -20.29 7.39 -4.69
C PHE A 6 -21.54 7.98 -5.36
N GLU A 7 -22.60 7.19 -5.45
CA GLU A 7 -23.80 7.49 -6.24
C GLU A 7 -24.91 8.02 -5.33
N LEU A 8 -25.42 9.20 -5.66
CA LEU A 8 -26.69 9.66 -5.13
C LEU A 8 -27.83 8.91 -5.83
N VAL A 9 -28.58 8.12 -5.07
CA VAL A 9 -29.81 7.46 -5.56
C VAL A 9 -31.00 8.42 -5.50
N GLY A 10 -31.05 9.28 -4.49
CA GLY A 10 -32.08 10.31 -4.35
C GLY A 10 -31.92 11.15 -3.08
N TRP A 11 -32.34 12.42 -3.14
CA TRP A 11 -32.39 13.29 -1.96
C TRP A 11 -33.57 12.92 -1.07
N ILE A 12 -33.38 13.00 0.25
CA ILE A 12 -34.40 12.67 1.24
C ILE A 12 -34.68 13.91 2.10
N PRO A 13 -35.96 14.25 2.36
CA PRO A 13 -36.28 15.29 3.32
C PRO A 13 -35.81 14.91 4.74
N SER A 14 -35.15 15.83 5.44
CA SER A 14 -34.76 15.64 6.84
C SER A 14 -35.11 16.87 7.68
N THR A 15 -35.54 16.61 8.92
CA THR A 15 -35.74 17.63 9.96
C THR A 15 -34.67 17.54 11.06
N TYR A 16 -33.71 16.63 10.93
CA TYR A 16 -32.66 16.37 11.93
C TYR A 16 -31.30 16.92 11.50
N GLY A 17 -30.51 17.39 12.47
CA GLY A 17 -29.19 17.99 12.25
C GLY A 17 -29.23 19.46 11.81
N ASP A 18 -28.06 20.04 11.57
CA ASP A 18 -27.88 21.43 11.11
C ASP A 18 -28.36 21.64 9.67
N GLU A 19 -28.34 22.88 9.17
CA GLU A 19 -28.92 23.25 7.89
C GLU A 19 -28.35 22.44 6.71
N GLU A 20 -27.02 22.29 6.67
CA GLU A 20 -26.30 21.55 5.65
C GLU A 20 -26.55 20.04 5.71
N ILE A 21 -26.70 19.48 6.92
CA ILE A 21 -27.04 18.08 7.16
C ILE A 21 -28.46 17.82 6.63
N ARG A 22 -29.42 18.70 6.95
CA ARG A 22 -30.80 18.59 6.45
C ARG A 22 -30.88 18.77 4.93
N ALA A 23 -30.12 19.71 4.38
CA ALA A 23 -30.13 20.02 2.95
C ALA A 23 -29.55 18.89 2.08
N THR A 24 -28.65 18.09 2.65
CA THR A 24 -27.89 17.06 1.94
C THR A 24 -28.17 15.63 2.39
N MET A 25 -29.23 15.41 3.18
CA MET A 25 -29.70 14.06 3.47
C MET A 25 -30.11 13.35 2.17
N GLY A 26 -29.58 12.15 1.95
CA GLY A 26 -29.83 11.40 0.72
C GLY A 26 -29.50 9.92 0.82
N SER A 27 -29.97 9.16 -0.16
CA SER A 27 -29.62 7.76 -0.35
C SER A 27 -28.29 7.65 -1.09
N LEU A 28 -27.24 7.26 -0.38
CA LEU A 28 -25.89 7.03 -0.89
C LEU A 28 -25.67 5.56 -1.22
N ARG A 29 -25.30 5.27 -2.46
CA ARG A 29 -24.76 3.97 -2.88
C ARG A 29 -23.27 4.08 -3.15
N ILE A 30 -22.46 3.26 -2.50
CA ILE A 30 -21.04 3.11 -2.84
C ILE A 30 -20.89 1.82 -3.65
N ALA A 31 -20.33 1.93 -4.85
CA ALA A 31 -20.10 0.80 -5.73
C ALA A 31 -18.65 0.78 -6.23
N ALA A 32 -18.09 -0.41 -6.40
CA ALA A 32 -16.72 -0.60 -6.85
C ALA A 32 -16.56 -1.84 -7.75
N GLY A 33 -15.35 -2.07 -8.24
CA GLY A 33 -15.02 -3.22 -9.07
C GLY A 33 -15.20 -2.96 -10.55
N GLU A 34 -15.05 -4.00 -11.35
CA GLU A 34 -15.26 -3.92 -12.79
C GLU A 34 -16.73 -3.61 -13.10
N ASP A 35 -16.97 -2.59 -13.94
CA ASP A 35 -18.29 -2.04 -14.26
C ASP A 35 -19.14 -1.67 -13.02
N LEU A 36 -18.51 -1.33 -11.88
CA LEU A 36 -19.20 -0.97 -10.62
C LEU A 36 -20.19 -2.04 -10.11
N ARG A 37 -19.91 -3.31 -10.39
CA ARG A 37 -20.81 -4.43 -10.05
C ARG A 37 -20.88 -4.74 -8.55
N VAL A 38 -19.89 -4.33 -7.76
CA VAL A 38 -19.84 -4.61 -6.32
C VAL A 38 -20.48 -3.44 -5.57
N SER A 39 -21.71 -3.63 -5.09
CA SER A 39 -22.38 -2.64 -4.24
C SER A 39 -21.89 -2.77 -2.80
N ILE A 40 -20.96 -1.92 -2.38
CA ILE A 40 -20.34 -1.94 -1.04
C ILE A 40 -21.39 -1.67 0.05
N THR A 41 -22.29 -0.71 -0.18
CA THR A 41 -23.36 -0.31 0.75
C THR A 41 -24.62 -1.20 0.64
N GLU A 42 -24.47 -2.48 0.30
CA GLU A 42 -25.60 -3.40 0.36
C GLU A 42 -25.91 -3.77 1.81
N VAL A 43 -27.14 -3.48 2.22
CA VAL A 43 -27.60 -3.63 3.60
C VAL A 43 -28.92 -4.39 3.66
N ASP A 44 -29.05 -5.18 4.72
CA ASP A 44 -30.31 -5.78 5.18
C ASP A 44 -30.99 -4.77 6.10
N ASP A 45 -32.12 -4.20 5.66
CA ASP A 45 -32.92 -3.25 6.42
C ASP A 45 -34.02 -4.01 7.18
N THR A 46 -33.80 -4.17 8.49
CA THR A 46 -34.69 -4.95 9.35
C THR A 46 -36.01 -4.26 9.64
N ILE A 47 -36.08 -2.92 9.54
CA ILE A 47 -37.34 -2.18 9.71
C ILE A 47 -38.15 -2.28 8.43
N GLY A 48 -37.52 -2.02 7.29
CA GLY A 48 -38.14 -2.09 5.97
C GLY A 48 -38.39 -3.52 5.46
N GLN A 49 -37.82 -4.52 6.13
CA GLN A 49 -37.84 -5.94 5.72
C GLN A 49 -37.38 -6.14 4.28
N THR A 50 -36.33 -5.43 3.88
CA THR A 50 -35.82 -5.44 2.51
C THR A 50 -34.30 -5.40 2.49
N VAL A 51 -33.72 -5.94 1.42
CA VAL A 51 -32.32 -5.67 1.08
C VAL A 51 -32.29 -4.46 0.15
N ARG A 52 -31.36 -3.53 0.41
CA ARG A 52 -31.14 -2.36 -0.46
C ARG A 52 -29.66 -2.12 -0.67
N SER A 53 -29.33 -1.46 -1.77
CA SER A 53 -27.95 -1.20 -2.20
C SER A 53 -27.38 0.14 -1.71
N HIS A 54 -28.14 0.88 -0.91
CA HIS A 54 -27.81 2.25 -0.47
C HIS A 54 -28.14 2.44 1.00
N ILE A 55 -27.50 3.44 1.60
CA ILE A 55 -27.75 3.91 2.97
C ILE A 55 -28.27 5.34 2.95
N ASN A 56 -29.03 5.73 3.97
CA ASN A 56 -29.57 7.09 4.07
C ASN A 56 -28.71 7.87 5.06
N VAL A 57 -28.01 8.88 4.56
CA VAL A 57 -26.99 9.60 5.31
C VAL A 57 -26.88 11.05 4.80
N PRO A 58 -26.34 11.99 5.60
CA PRO A 58 -25.99 13.31 5.11
C PRO A 58 -24.76 13.24 4.20
N LEU A 59 -24.94 13.55 2.91
CA LEU A 59 -23.86 13.46 1.93
C LEU A 59 -22.77 14.51 2.16
N VAL A 60 -23.08 15.66 2.79
CA VAL A 60 -22.06 16.66 3.18
C VAL A 60 -21.03 16.07 4.14
N SER A 61 -21.43 15.21 5.08
CA SER A 61 -20.51 14.58 6.04
C SER A 61 -19.49 13.69 5.33
N VAL A 62 -19.93 12.94 4.31
CA VAL A 62 -19.04 12.10 3.49
C VAL A 62 -18.11 12.97 2.65
N ALA A 63 -18.63 14.01 2.01
CA ALA A 63 -17.84 14.90 1.16
C ALA A 63 -16.76 15.62 1.98
N THR A 64 -17.14 16.19 3.13
CA THR A 64 -16.22 16.83 4.07
C THR A 64 -15.16 15.86 4.57
N TRP A 65 -15.53 14.65 4.99
CA TRP A 65 -14.57 13.64 5.46
C TRP A 65 -13.59 13.22 4.36
N LEU A 66 -14.06 13.03 3.12
CA LEU A 66 -13.20 12.71 1.98
C LEU A 66 -12.19 13.81 1.68
N LEU A 67 -12.60 15.08 1.75
CA LEU A 67 -11.71 16.23 1.50
C LEU A 67 -10.70 16.41 2.65
N MET A 68 -11.16 16.37 3.90
CA MET A 68 -10.30 16.53 5.08
C MET A 68 -9.23 15.45 5.17
N ASN A 69 -9.56 14.21 4.80
CA ASN A 69 -8.63 13.08 4.88
C ASN A 69 -7.96 12.77 3.54
N TRP A 70 -8.13 13.61 2.50
CA TRP A 70 -7.74 13.29 1.13
C TRP A 70 -6.29 12.83 1.00
N TRP A 71 -5.35 13.56 1.59
CA TRP A 71 -3.92 13.23 1.52
C TRP A 71 -3.60 11.90 2.19
N ARG A 72 -4.20 11.61 3.34
CA ARG A 72 -4.00 10.35 4.07
C ARG A 72 -4.65 9.19 3.33
N LEU A 73 -5.89 9.33 2.89
CA LEU A 73 -6.57 8.35 2.04
C LEU A 73 -5.77 8.04 0.77
N ARG A 74 -5.17 9.07 0.15
CA ARG A 74 -4.41 8.94 -1.09
C ARG A 74 -3.03 8.33 -0.91
N TRP A 75 -2.35 8.53 0.21
CA TRP A 75 -0.93 8.19 0.35
C TRP A 75 -0.58 7.30 1.53
N GLU A 76 -1.33 7.35 2.63
CA GLU A 76 -1.03 6.57 3.81
C GLU A 76 -1.45 5.11 3.62
N GLY A 77 -0.50 4.20 3.82
CA GLY A 77 -0.73 2.77 3.76
C GLY A 77 -1.35 2.22 5.04
N ARG A 78 -1.87 0.99 4.95
CA ARG A 78 -2.38 0.29 6.14
C ARG A 78 -1.20 -0.13 7.03
N PRO A 79 -1.13 0.31 8.30
CA PRO A 79 -0.14 -0.21 9.24
C PRO A 79 -0.45 -1.66 9.60
N ALA A 80 0.55 -2.38 10.13
CA ALA A 80 0.35 -3.77 10.58
C ALA A 80 -0.74 -3.86 11.65
N GLU A 81 -0.74 -2.89 12.57
CA GLU A 81 -1.78 -2.72 13.60
C GLU A 81 -2.42 -1.33 13.45
N PRO A 82 -3.62 -1.25 12.84
CA PRO A 82 -4.35 0.02 12.72
C PRO A 82 -4.66 0.61 14.09
N THR A 83 -4.22 1.85 14.32
CA THR A 83 -4.56 2.63 15.51
C THR A 83 -5.99 3.18 15.43
N SER A 84 -6.53 3.71 16.52
CA SER A 84 -7.82 4.42 16.49
C SER A 84 -7.75 5.70 15.65
N GLU A 85 -6.59 6.37 15.67
CA GLU A 85 -6.32 7.59 14.92
C GLU A 85 -6.29 7.31 13.42
N TRP A 86 -5.56 6.28 12.98
CA TRP A 86 -5.58 5.81 11.60
C TRP A 86 -7.00 5.45 11.14
N ARG A 87 -7.75 4.68 11.95
CA ARG A 87 -9.12 4.28 11.59
C ARG A 87 -10.06 5.47 11.41
N ARG A 88 -9.89 6.56 12.17
CA ARG A 88 -10.72 7.77 11.98
C ARG A 88 -10.50 8.42 10.62
N ALA A 89 -9.27 8.44 10.13
CA ALA A 89 -8.92 9.00 8.83
C ALA A 89 -9.18 8.05 7.65
N HIS A 90 -9.22 6.74 7.91
CA HIS A 90 -9.26 5.71 6.87
C HIS A 90 -10.54 4.88 6.81
N CYS A 91 -11.47 5.02 7.75
CA CYS A 91 -12.72 4.27 7.77
C CYS A 91 -13.92 5.20 7.77
N LEU A 92 -14.96 4.90 6.98
CA LEU A 92 -16.19 5.71 6.97
C LEU A 92 -16.90 5.75 8.33
N SER A 93 -16.74 4.72 9.16
CA SER A 93 -17.21 4.76 10.55
C SER A 93 -16.51 5.82 11.42
N GLY A 94 -15.40 6.37 10.94
CA GLY A 94 -14.69 7.51 11.52
C GLY A 94 -15.35 8.87 11.30
N ILE A 95 -16.34 8.98 10.40
CA ILE A 95 -17.11 10.23 10.18
C ILE A 95 -17.81 10.66 11.49
N GLY A 96 -18.29 9.69 12.27
CA GLY A 96 -19.01 9.94 13.52
C GLY A 96 -20.46 10.39 13.28
N GLY A 97 -21.04 11.05 14.28
CA GLY A 97 -22.48 11.36 14.31
C GLY A 97 -23.34 10.15 14.66
N ASP A 98 -24.65 10.30 14.50
CA ASP A 98 -25.66 9.27 14.83
C ASP A 98 -26.03 8.37 13.64
N ASP A 99 -25.36 8.55 12.50
CA ASP A 99 -25.61 7.81 11.27
C ASP A 99 -24.87 6.47 11.23
N ALA A 100 -25.46 5.53 10.49
CA ALA A 100 -25.04 4.15 10.41
C ALA A 100 -23.95 3.93 9.36
N TRP A 101 -22.76 4.49 9.55
CA TRP A 101 -21.68 4.40 8.57
C TRP A 101 -21.12 2.97 8.42
N PRO A 102 -20.74 2.55 7.19
CA PRO A 102 -20.08 1.26 6.99
C PRO A 102 -18.67 1.30 7.59
N ALA A 103 -18.20 0.15 8.07
CA ALA A 103 -16.79 -0.06 8.38
C ALA A 103 -15.92 -0.24 7.11
N LEU A 104 -16.18 0.59 6.08
CA LEU A 104 -15.42 0.60 4.83
C LEU A 104 -14.08 1.32 5.07
N GLU A 105 -13.00 0.55 5.01
CA GLU A 105 -11.63 1.00 5.16
C GLU A 105 -11.00 1.29 3.78
N PHE A 106 -10.22 2.37 3.71
CA PHE A 106 -9.40 2.77 2.57
C PHE A 106 -7.93 2.74 2.97
N SER A 107 -7.05 2.24 2.13
CA SER A 107 -5.60 2.34 2.37
C SER A 107 -4.84 2.38 1.06
N SER A 108 -3.79 3.19 0.98
CA SER A 108 -3.03 3.38 -0.26
C SER A 108 -1.78 2.51 -0.32
N ASP A 109 -1.38 2.11 -1.52
CA ASP A 109 -0.02 1.63 -1.80
C ASP A 109 0.82 2.64 -2.61
N GLY A 110 0.28 3.82 -2.85
CA GLY A 110 0.85 4.87 -3.70
C GLY A 110 0.28 4.89 -5.12
N ASP A 111 0.03 3.72 -5.72
CA ASP A 111 -0.48 3.59 -7.10
C ASP A 111 -1.99 3.28 -7.12
N SER A 112 -2.51 2.66 -6.07
CA SER A 112 -3.90 2.22 -5.94
C SER A 112 -4.40 2.35 -4.50
N ILE A 113 -5.71 2.45 -4.35
CA ILE A 113 -6.43 2.44 -3.09
C ILE A 113 -7.07 1.07 -2.89
N GLN A 114 -6.70 0.41 -1.80
CA GLN A 114 -7.35 -0.81 -1.34
C GLN A 114 -8.60 -0.44 -0.55
N LEU A 115 -9.72 -1.05 -0.94
CA LEU A 115 -11.01 -0.99 -0.25
C LEU A 115 -11.21 -2.30 0.52
N HIS A 116 -11.52 -2.19 1.80
CA HIS A 116 -11.76 -3.33 2.67
C HIS A 116 -13.03 -3.15 3.52
N ILE A 117 -13.93 -4.12 3.50
CA ILE A 117 -15.08 -4.20 4.41
C ILE A 117 -15.41 -5.67 4.65
N GLU A 118 -15.80 -5.99 5.88
CA GLU A 118 -16.32 -7.30 6.25
C GLU A 118 -17.83 -7.24 6.44
N ALA A 119 -18.51 -8.33 6.08
CA ALA A 119 -19.94 -8.45 6.29
C ALA A 119 -20.24 -8.52 7.80
N GLU A 120 -21.26 -7.79 8.23
CA GLU A 120 -21.67 -7.79 9.62
C GLU A 120 -22.44 -9.06 9.97
N THR A 121 -22.01 -9.72 11.05
CA THR A 121 -22.68 -10.93 11.57
C THR A 121 -23.97 -10.60 12.32
N ARG A 122 -24.08 -9.38 12.86
CA ARG A 122 -25.26 -8.84 13.55
C ARG A 122 -25.39 -7.36 13.22
N PRO A 123 -26.62 -6.80 13.22
CA PRO A 123 -26.79 -5.35 13.09
C PRO A 123 -26.01 -4.66 14.22
N ASN A 124 -25.13 -3.73 13.86
CA ASN A 124 -24.22 -3.08 14.81
C ASN A 124 -25.00 -2.09 15.69
N VAL A 125 -25.63 -1.10 15.05
CA VAL A 125 -26.56 -0.11 15.61
C VAL A 125 -27.32 0.46 14.40
N SER A 126 -28.62 0.80 14.49
CA SER A 126 -29.50 1.43 13.45
C SER A 126 -30.45 0.56 12.59
N ALA A 127 -30.69 -0.69 12.93
CA ALA A 127 -31.65 -1.57 12.22
C ALA A 127 -31.30 -1.88 10.75
N ILE A 128 -30.12 -1.46 10.28
CA ILE A 128 -29.49 -1.97 9.06
C ILE A 128 -28.27 -2.83 9.42
N ARG A 129 -27.92 -3.75 8.51
CA ARG A 129 -26.75 -4.63 8.62
C ARG A 129 -26.03 -4.73 7.29
N TYR A 130 -24.73 -4.46 7.26
CA TYR A 130 -23.92 -4.54 6.03
C TYR A 130 -23.65 -5.99 5.61
N LEU A 131 -23.87 -6.32 4.33
CA LEU A 131 -23.91 -7.71 3.85
C LEU A 131 -22.68 -8.17 3.08
N ARG A 132 -21.79 -7.27 2.68
CA ARG A 132 -20.69 -7.58 1.75
C ARG A 132 -19.36 -7.75 2.44
N ASN A 133 -18.61 -8.76 1.99
CA ASN A 133 -17.18 -8.87 2.18
C ASN A 133 -16.51 -8.34 0.90
N VAL A 134 -15.73 -7.27 1.01
CA VAL A 134 -15.03 -6.66 -0.13
C VAL A 134 -13.56 -6.49 0.22
N MET A 135 -12.70 -6.94 -0.69
CA MET A 135 -11.27 -6.63 -0.71
C MET A 135 -10.89 -6.37 -2.17
N LEU A 136 -10.85 -5.09 -2.56
CA LEU A 136 -10.63 -4.66 -3.94
C LEU A 136 -9.54 -3.60 -3.99
N GLU A 137 -8.79 -3.56 -5.09
CA GLU A 137 -7.89 -2.45 -5.41
C GLU A 137 -8.54 -1.58 -6.50
N VAL A 138 -8.49 -0.27 -6.31
CA VAL A 138 -8.96 0.74 -7.25
C VAL A 138 -7.77 1.63 -7.63
N PRO A 139 -7.49 1.89 -8.91
CA PRO A 139 -6.42 2.81 -9.30
C PRO A 139 -6.60 4.18 -8.64
N ALA A 140 -5.52 4.80 -8.20
CA ALA A 140 -5.62 6.02 -7.42
C ALA A 140 -6.27 7.17 -8.20
N GLU A 141 -6.03 7.26 -9.51
CA GLU A 141 -6.68 8.24 -10.39
C GLU A 141 -8.20 8.04 -10.48
N LYS A 142 -8.68 6.80 -10.33
CA LYS A 142 -10.11 6.48 -10.32
C LYS A 142 -10.75 6.87 -9.00
N PHE A 143 -10.06 6.64 -7.89
CA PHE A 143 -10.46 7.15 -6.58
C PHE A 143 -10.55 8.68 -6.58
N GLU A 144 -9.50 9.37 -7.03
CA GLU A 144 -9.48 10.84 -7.12
C GLU A 144 -10.66 11.36 -7.94
N ALA A 145 -10.88 10.81 -9.13
CA ALA A 145 -11.99 11.21 -9.99
C ALA A 145 -13.36 10.90 -9.38
N ALA A 146 -13.50 9.82 -8.59
CA ALA A 146 -14.73 9.48 -7.90
C ALA A 146 -15.07 10.46 -6.77
N VAL A 147 -14.06 10.88 -6.00
CA VAL A 147 -14.21 11.92 -4.96
C VAL A 147 -14.62 13.25 -5.59
N GLU A 148 -13.94 13.70 -6.64
CA GLU A 148 -14.28 14.97 -7.31
C GLU A 148 -15.73 14.99 -7.80
N ARG A 149 -16.15 13.93 -8.52
CA ARG A 149 -17.54 13.81 -9.02
C ARG A 149 -18.57 13.82 -7.89
N PHE A 150 -18.25 13.18 -6.77
CA PHE A 150 -19.15 13.13 -5.63
C PHE A 150 -19.29 14.50 -4.96
N VAL A 151 -18.17 15.18 -4.75
CA VAL A 151 -18.13 16.53 -4.17
C VAL A 151 -18.91 17.51 -5.06
N ASP A 152 -18.77 17.42 -6.40
CA ASP A 152 -19.57 18.23 -7.35
C ASP A 152 -21.08 18.11 -7.10
N VAL A 153 -21.58 16.88 -6.86
CA VAL A 153 -23.01 16.63 -6.60
C VAL A 153 -23.47 17.29 -5.30
N VAL A 154 -22.64 17.21 -4.25
CA VAL A 154 -22.96 17.77 -2.93
C VAL A 154 -22.89 19.29 -2.94
N GLU A 155 -21.86 19.88 -3.56
CA GLU A 155 -21.72 21.33 -3.71
C GLU A 155 -22.88 21.92 -4.51
N ALA A 156 -23.28 21.28 -5.62
CA ALA A 156 -24.42 21.74 -6.40
C ALA A 156 -25.72 21.77 -5.58
N ARG A 157 -25.91 20.80 -4.67
CA ARG A 157 -27.06 20.75 -3.76
C ARG A 157 -27.00 21.86 -2.71
N LEU A 158 -25.84 22.07 -2.10
CA LEU A 158 -25.63 23.11 -1.10
C LEU A 158 -25.81 24.50 -1.70
N ALA A 159 -25.23 24.78 -2.87
CA ALA A 159 -25.40 26.06 -3.56
C ALA A 159 -26.87 26.37 -3.88
N ALA A 160 -27.68 25.35 -4.20
CA ALA A 160 -29.10 25.53 -4.52
C ALA A 160 -29.97 25.80 -3.28
N LEU A 161 -29.66 25.21 -2.12
CA LEU A 161 -30.50 25.31 -0.92
C LEU A 161 -29.96 26.27 0.15
N LEU A 162 -28.64 26.43 0.19
CA LEU A 162 -27.88 27.19 1.19
C LEU A 162 -26.81 28.03 0.47
N PRO A 163 -27.19 29.07 -0.30
CA PRO A 163 -26.26 29.85 -1.12
C PRO A 163 -25.17 30.59 -0.35
N HIS A 164 -25.28 30.66 0.98
CA HIS A 164 -24.29 31.26 1.88
C HIS A 164 -23.36 30.24 2.54
N TYR A 165 -23.60 28.94 2.36
CA TYR A 165 -22.74 27.89 2.89
C TYR A 165 -21.52 27.73 1.97
N SER A 166 -20.32 28.06 2.48
CA SER A 166 -19.07 28.00 1.71
C SER A 166 -18.06 26.98 2.24
N ALA A 167 -18.26 26.43 3.44
CA ALA A 167 -17.25 25.61 4.12
C ALA A 167 -16.73 24.42 3.28
N LEU A 168 -17.62 23.70 2.59
CA LEU A 168 -17.20 22.58 1.71
C LEU A 168 -16.37 23.08 0.51
N SER A 169 -16.78 24.18 -0.10
CA SER A 169 -16.06 24.77 -1.24
C SER A 169 -14.72 25.41 -0.85
N GLU A 170 -14.61 25.94 0.37
CA GLU A 170 -13.36 26.43 0.95
C GLU A 170 -12.37 25.28 1.14
N LEU A 171 -12.81 24.17 1.76
CA LEU A 171 -12.00 22.95 1.91
C LEU A 171 -11.54 22.41 0.55
N ARG A 172 -12.43 22.40 -0.46
CA ARG A 172 -12.08 21.95 -1.81
C ARG A 172 -11.05 22.87 -2.47
N ALA A 173 -11.18 24.18 -2.30
CA ALA A 173 -10.26 25.17 -2.85
C ALA A 173 -8.86 25.07 -2.21
N GLU A 174 -8.79 24.87 -0.89
CA GLU A 174 -7.54 24.62 -0.16
C GLU A 174 -6.83 23.39 -0.71
N LEU A 175 -7.53 22.25 -0.79
CA LEU A 175 -6.96 21.02 -1.34
C LEU A 175 -6.49 21.17 -2.79
N ALA A 176 -7.25 21.90 -3.62
CA ALA A 176 -6.88 22.17 -5.00
C ALA A 176 -5.58 22.99 -5.10
N GLU A 177 -5.41 24.01 -4.26
CA GLU A 177 -4.20 24.82 -4.22
C GLU A 177 -2.98 24.04 -3.74
N GLU A 178 -3.14 23.22 -2.68
CA GLU A 178 -2.09 22.33 -2.19
C GLU A 178 -1.62 21.35 -3.26
N ARG A 179 -2.55 20.72 -4.00
CA ARG A 179 -2.23 19.76 -5.07
C ARG A 179 -1.58 20.43 -6.28
N ARG A 180 -1.87 21.71 -6.54
CA ARG A 180 -1.35 22.47 -7.68
C ARG A 180 0.13 22.85 -7.49
N LEU A 181 0.54 23.18 -6.26
CA LEU A 181 1.90 23.60 -5.95
C LEU A 181 2.76 22.39 -5.58
N SER A 182 3.72 22.01 -6.44
CA SER A 182 4.52 20.80 -6.24
C SER A 182 5.23 20.72 -4.89
N SER A 183 5.71 21.86 -4.35
CA SER A 183 6.32 21.91 -3.02
C SER A 183 5.33 21.63 -1.91
N ALA A 184 4.14 22.23 -1.95
CA ALA A 184 3.08 22.00 -0.97
C ALA A 184 2.58 20.55 -1.04
N ALA A 185 2.34 20.06 -2.26
CA ALA A 185 1.92 18.67 -2.50
C ALA A 185 2.91 17.66 -1.93
N ASN A 186 4.22 17.88 -2.10
CA ASN A 186 5.25 17.01 -1.53
C ASN A 186 5.22 17.02 0.00
N VAL A 187 5.09 18.21 0.61
CA VAL A 187 5.02 18.35 2.08
C VAL A 187 3.76 17.69 2.65
N CYS A 188 2.59 17.88 2.03
CA CYS A 188 1.35 17.21 2.43
C CYS A 188 1.45 15.68 2.28
N ARG A 189 2.06 15.22 1.18
CA ARG A 189 2.32 13.80 0.93
C ARG A 189 3.24 13.17 1.98
N TRP A 190 4.35 13.83 2.36
CA TRP A 190 5.26 13.30 3.37
C TRP A 190 4.61 13.23 4.76
N GLN A 191 3.83 14.24 5.13
CA GLN A 191 3.05 14.21 6.37
C GLN A 191 2.07 13.03 6.37
N ALA A 192 1.30 12.87 5.29
CA ALA A 192 0.36 11.75 5.15
C ALA A 192 1.05 10.39 5.22
N LEU A 193 2.16 10.20 4.52
CA LEU A 193 2.96 8.97 4.60
C LEU A 193 3.45 8.68 6.02
N ALA A 194 3.77 9.72 6.79
CA ALA A 194 4.19 9.62 8.18
C ALA A 194 3.02 9.44 9.17
N GLY A 195 1.76 9.43 8.70
CA GLY A 195 0.57 9.38 9.54
C GLY A 195 0.25 10.69 10.27
N ILE A 196 0.71 11.82 9.73
CA ILE A 196 0.47 13.18 10.25
C ILE A 196 -0.56 13.86 9.33
N ASN A 197 -1.55 14.55 9.89
CA ASN A 197 -2.47 15.32 9.05
C ASN A 197 -1.71 16.49 8.39
N PRO A 198 -1.93 16.75 7.09
CA PRO A 198 -1.32 17.89 6.42
C PRO A 198 -1.55 19.20 7.18
N GLY A 199 -0.47 19.95 7.42
CA GLY A 199 -0.49 21.24 8.11
C GLY A 199 -0.21 21.15 9.62
N GLU A 200 -0.17 19.94 10.20
CA GLU A 200 0.11 19.76 11.63
C GLU A 200 1.60 19.60 11.95
N ALA A 201 2.45 19.26 10.97
CA ALA A 201 3.87 19.07 11.23
C ALA A 201 4.61 20.41 11.47
N PRO A 202 5.51 20.50 12.48
CA PRO A 202 6.34 21.67 12.70
C PRO A 202 7.26 21.97 11.51
N GLU A 203 7.60 23.24 11.28
CA GLU A 203 8.52 23.63 10.19
C GLU A 203 9.89 22.93 10.25
N ALA A 204 10.39 22.68 11.47
CA ALA A 204 11.63 21.93 11.68
C ALA A 204 11.53 20.47 11.20
N TRP A 205 10.35 19.84 11.37
CA TRP A 205 10.08 18.49 10.86
C TRP A 205 10.06 18.51 9.33
N ILE A 206 9.41 19.51 8.71
CA ILE A 206 9.33 19.64 7.25
C ILE A 206 10.73 19.79 6.64
N LYS A 207 11.59 20.63 7.23
CA LYS A 207 12.98 20.81 6.77
C LYS A 207 13.79 19.51 6.89
N ALA A 208 13.64 18.78 8.00
CA ALA A 208 14.32 17.51 8.20
C ALA A 208 13.82 16.42 7.23
N ALA A 209 12.51 16.38 6.97
CA ALA A 209 11.91 15.47 6.00
C ALA A 209 12.42 15.75 4.58
N GLN A 210 12.46 17.02 4.18
CA GLN A 210 13.00 17.44 2.89
C GLN A 210 14.45 17.00 2.73
N ALA A 211 15.32 17.29 3.70
CA ALA A 211 16.73 16.90 3.64
C ALA A 211 16.91 15.38 3.51
N LEU A 212 16.11 14.60 4.23
CA LEU A 212 16.15 13.14 4.17
C LEU A 212 15.68 12.60 2.80
N VAL A 213 14.64 13.18 2.21
CA VAL A 213 14.13 12.80 0.89
C VAL A 213 15.12 13.19 -0.22
N GLU A 214 15.70 14.38 -0.14
CA GLU A 214 16.76 14.82 -1.08
C GLU A 214 17.98 13.88 -1.03
N GLU A 215 18.33 13.41 0.17
CA GLU A 215 19.42 12.46 0.34
C GLU A 215 19.07 11.07 -0.22
N ALA A 216 17.86 10.58 0.04
CA ALA A 216 17.42 9.24 -0.34
C ALA A 216 17.08 9.11 -1.83
N GLY A 217 16.56 10.16 -2.44
CA GLY A 217 15.80 10.13 -3.69
C GLY A 217 14.28 10.15 -3.42
N PRO A 218 13.47 10.58 -4.39
CA PRO A 218 12.06 10.88 -4.16
C PRO A 218 11.23 9.65 -3.74
N ARG A 219 11.30 8.54 -4.49
CA ARG A 219 10.52 7.34 -4.15
C ARG A 219 11.09 6.64 -2.93
N ALA A 220 12.41 6.60 -2.79
CA ALA A 220 13.03 6.03 -1.60
C ALA A 220 12.69 6.85 -0.34
N GLY A 221 12.63 8.17 -0.46
CA GLY A 221 12.15 9.08 0.57
C GLY A 221 10.71 8.77 0.99
N ASP A 222 9.81 8.55 0.03
CA ASP A 222 8.42 8.16 0.34
C ASP A 222 8.35 6.86 1.16
N GLU A 223 9.18 5.86 0.81
CA GLU A 223 9.27 4.60 1.55
C GLU A 223 9.76 4.82 2.98
N ILE A 224 10.75 5.69 3.17
CA ILE A 224 11.23 6.05 4.51
C ILE A 224 10.12 6.75 5.30
N MET A 225 9.41 7.71 4.71
CA MET A 225 8.29 8.39 5.35
C MET A 225 7.21 7.40 5.80
N SER A 226 6.90 6.41 4.95
CA SER A 226 5.86 5.40 5.21
C SER A 226 6.12 4.54 6.46
N VAL A 227 7.37 4.42 6.92
CA VAL A 227 7.75 3.65 8.12
C VAL A 227 8.14 4.54 9.30
N LEU A 228 7.95 5.86 9.21
CA LEU A 228 8.39 6.78 10.26
C LEU A 228 7.79 6.50 11.64
N SER A 229 6.53 6.08 11.69
CA SER A 229 5.85 5.74 12.94
C SER A 229 6.43 4.50 13.65
N GLU A 230 7.20 3.67 12.94
CA GLU A 230 7.89 2.50 13.51
C GLU A 230 9.26 2.86 14.09
N PHE A 231 9.75 4.08 13.83
CA PHE A 231 10.98 4.58 14.43
C PHE A 231 10.71 5.28 15.77
N SER A 232 11.49 4.91 16.79
CA SER A 232 11.35 5.47 18.15
C SER A 232 11.59 6.98 18.26
N ASP A 233 12.38 7.57 17.36
CA ASP A 233 12.71 9.01 17.30
C ASP A 233 12.45 9.56 15.87
N GLY A 234 11.46 8.99 15.17
CA GLY A 234 11.02 9.40 13.84
C GLY A 234 12.16 9.65 12.84
N LEU A 235 12.20 10.86 12.29
CA LEU A 235 13.16 11.28 11.26
C LEU A 235 14.63 11.14 11.70
N ARG A 236 14.94 11.31 13.00
CA ARG A 236 16.33 11.21 13.47
C ARG A 236 16.83 9.77 13.39
N SER A 237 16.02 8.82 13.86
CA SER A 237 16.35 7.39 13.74
C SER A 237 16.39 6.95 12.28
N ALA A 238 15.50 7.47 11.42
CA ALA A 238 15.54 7.20 9.99
C ALA A 238 16.86 7.70 9.37
N ALA A 239 17.29 8.92 9.67
CA ALA A 239 18.57 9.46 9.20
C ALA A 239 19.77 8.63 9.68
N HIS A 240 19.79 8.20 10.95
CA HIS A 240 20.84 7.31 11.47
C HIS A 240 20.90 5.96 10.72
N VAL A 241 19.76 5.42 10.31
CA VAL A 241 19.71 4.20 9.50
C VAL A 241 20.32 4.44 8.12
N VAL A 242 20.05 5.59 7.50
CA VAL A 242 20.69 5.96 6.22
C VAL A 242 22.21 6.13 6.38
N ASP A 243 22.66 6.78 7.45
CA ASP A 243 24.10 6.89 7.76
C ASP A 243 24.74 5.51 7.99
N ALA A 244 24.04 4.60 8.66
CA ALA A 244 24.50 3.23 8.83
C ALA A 244 24.64 2.50 7.49
N MET A 245 23.75 2.73 6.52
CA MET A 245 23.90 2.21 5.15
C MET A 245 25.18 2.76 4.50
N LYS A 246 25.40 4.09 4.57
CA LYS A 246 26.60 4.75 4.01
C LYS A 246 27.89 4.23 4.63
N MET A 247 27.88 3.87 5.90
CA MET A 247 29.05 3.39 6.65
C MET A 247 29.20 1.86 6.63
N SER A 248 28.27 1.11 6.04
CA SER A 248 28.31 -0.35 6.05
C SER A 248 29.57 -0.88 5.34
N PRO A 249 30.29 -1.85 5.95
CA PRO A 249 31.39 -2.54 5.30
C PRO A 249 30.92 -3.57 4.27
N THR A 250 29.63 -3.91 4.27
CA THR A 250 29.05 -4.89 3.35
C THR A 250 28.44 -4.16 2.17
N ALA A 251 28.83 -4.57 0.96
CA ALA A 251 28.31 -3.96 -0.25
C ALA A 251 28.04 -5.02 -1.32
N VAL A 252 27.08 -4.72 -2.20
CA VAL A 252 26.67 -5.57 -3.33
C VAL A 252 26.82 -4.82 -4.64
N ASP A 253 27.01 -5.55 -5.72
CA ASP A 253 26.98 -5.02 -7.07
C ASP A 253 25.57 -5.11 -7.66
N LEU A 254 24.98 -3.96 -7.95
CA LEU A 254 23.69 -3.81 -8.63
C LEU A 254 23.85 -3.07 -9.97
N SER A 255 25.08 -2.78 -10.41
CA SER A 255 25.33 -2.00 -11.64
C SER A 255 24.91 -2.74 -12.92
N TRP A 256 24.85 -4.07 -12.87
CA TRP A 256 24.34 -4.92 -13.94
C TRP A 256 22.81 -4.91 -14.05
N VAL A 257 22.11 -4.41 -13.02
CA VAL A 257 20.66 -4.33 -13.00
C VAL A 257 20.23 -3.13 -13.84
N SER A 258 19.78 -3.40 -15.06
CA SER A 258 19.28 -2.36 -15.97
C SER A 258 17.75 -2.36 -16.01
N PRO A 259 17.11 -1.17 -16.08
CA PRO A 259 15.67 -1.05 -16.16
C PRO A 259 15.08 -1.93 -17.25
N ALA A 260 13.92 -2.51 -16.95
CA ALA A 260 13.28 -3.44 -17.84
C ALA A 260 12.40 -2.77 -18.90
N THR A 261 11.93 -3.61 -19.82
CA THR A 261 10.94 -3.33 -20.85
C THR A 261 9.71 -2.61 -20.29
N ALA A 262 9.06 -1.83 -21.17
CA ALA A 262 7.87 -1.06 -20.85
C ALA A 262 6.81 -1.95 -20.15
N PRO A 263 6.13 -1.42 -19.12
CA PRO A 263 5.10 -2.17 -18.40
C PRO A 263 3.97 -2.57 -19.34
N ALA A 264 3.36 -3.73 -19.08
CA ALA A 264 2.14 -4.10 -19.76
C ALA A 264 0.99 -3.18 -19.31
N PRO A 265 0.01 -2.86 -20.18
CA PRO A 265 -1.15 -2.08 -19.78
C PRO A 265 -1.87 -2.75 -18.60
N ARG A 266 -2.16 -1.97 -17.55
CA ARG A 266 -2.89 -2.44 -16.35
C ARG A 266 -2.17 -3.50 -15.52
N GLU A 267 -0.84 -3.59 -15.67
CA GLU A 267 -0.03 -4.51 -14.88
C GLU A 267 0.03 -4.06 -13.41
N LEU A 268 -0.41 -4.93 -12.50
CA LEU A 268 -0.37 -4.69 -11.06
C LEU A 268 1.07 -4.84 -10.53
N PRO A 269 1.41 -4.18 -9.41
CA PRO A 269 2.79 -4.17 -8.89
C PRO A 269 3.42 -5.57 -8.72
N TRP A 270 2.68 -6.55 -8.19
CA TRP A 270 3.21 -7.91 -8.03
C TRP A 270 3.35 -8.66 -9.37
N GLN A 271 2.48 -8.38 -10.34
CA GLN A 271 2.60 -8.95 -11.70
C GLN A 271 3.86 -8.44 -12.38
N LYS A 272 4.13 -7.14 -12.24
CA LYS A 272 5.36 -6.50 -12.69
C LYS A 272 6.57 -7.18 -12.07
N GLY A 273 6.61 -7.31 -10.74
CA GLY A 273 7.70 -8.00 -10.04
C GLY A 273 7.98 -9.41 -10.58
N ALA A 274 6.95 -10.23 -10.72
CA ALA A 274 7.08 -11.60 -11.24
C ALA A 274 7.55 -11.64 -12.71
N ARG A 275 7.03 -10.75 -13.57
CA ARG A 275 7.50 -10.64 -14.96
C ARG A 275 8.97 -10.26 -15.03
N LEU A 276 9.37 -9.25 -14.27
CA LEU A 276 10.74 -8.77 -14.20
C LEU A 276 11.71 -9.87 -13.76
N ALA A 277 11.33 -10.67 -12.77
CA ALA A 277 12.13 -11.82 -12.33
C ALA A 277 12.34 -12.83 -13.48
N LYS A 278 11.29 -13.18 -14.23
CA LYS A 278 11.37 -14.12 -15.36
C LYS A 278 12.27 -13.58 -16.48
N GLU A 279 12.12 -12.30 -16.82
CA GLU A 279 12.94 -11.64 -17.84
C GLU A 279 14.42 -11.63 -17.44
N LEU A 280 14.72 -11.29 -16.18
CA LEU A 280 16.09 -11.25 -15.69
C LEU A 280 16.72 -12.65 -15.66
N ARG A 281 15.99 -13.67 -15.20
CA ARG A 281 16.45 -15.07 -15.22
C ARG A 281 16.76 -15.53 -16.63
N LYS A 282 15.93 -15.17 -17.62
CA LYS A 282 16.16 -15.49 -19.03
C LYS A 282 17.41 -14.79 -19.56
N ARG A 283 17.59 -13.50 -19.27
CA ARG A 283 18.73 -12.68 -19.72
C ARG A 283 20.07 -13.18 -19.18
N HIS A 284 20.09 -13.66 -17.94
CA HIS A 284 21.29 -14.15 -17.27
C HIS A 284 21.41 -15.68 -17.27
N HIS A 285 20.60 -16.38 -18.08
CA HIS A 285 20.64 -17.84 -18.23
C HIS A 285 20.59 -18.63 -16.91
N LEU A 286 19.79 -18.16 -15.95
CA LEU A 286 19.72 -18.74 -14.58
C LEU A 286 18.87 -20.03 -14.50
N GLY A 287 18.45 -20.59 -15.64
CA GLY A 287 17.58 -21.77 -15.70
C GLY A 287 16.17 -21.53 -15.15
N THR A 288 15.40 -22.62 -14.96
CA THR A 288 14.01 -22.59 -14.48
C THR A 288 13.84 -23.06 -13.02
N GLY A 289 14.86 -23.69 -12.45
CA GLY A 289 14.85 -24.23 -11.08
C GLY A 289 15.35 -23.26 -10.01
N PRO A 290 15.62 -23.75 -8.78
CA PRO A 290 16.10 -22.92 -7.69
C PRO A 290 17.47 -22.28 -7.97
N LEU A 291 17.70 -21.10 -7.39
CA LEU A 291 18.97 -20.36 -7.54
C LEU A 291 19.93 -20.72 -6.41
N SER A 292 21.13 -21.24 -6.71
CA SER A 292 22.13 -21.56 -5.68
C SER A 292 22.71 -20.32 -5.00
N ASN A 293 23.32 -20.50 -3.83
CA ASN A 293 24.08 -19.43 -3.15
C ASN A 293 25.24 -18.94 -4.02
N ASP A 294 25.98 -19.83 -4.67
CA ASP A 294 27.10 -19.45 -5.54
C ASP A 294 26.66 -18.59 -6.72
N ALA A 295 25.52 -18.93 -7.34
CA ALA A 295 24.97 -18.12 -8.43
C ALA A 295 24.54 -16.73 -7.94
N LEU A 296 23.84 -16.65 -6.79
CA LEU A 296 23.45 -15.37 -6.19
C LEU A 296 24.67 -14.54 -5.77
N SER A 297 25.69 -15.19 -5.21
CA SER A 297 26.97 -14.60 -4.85
C SER A 297 27.70 -14.01 -6.05
N GLY A 298 27.74 -14.74 -7.16
CA GLY A 298 28.34 -14.30 -8.42
C GLY A 298 27.62 -13.08 -8.98
N LEU A 299 26.28 -13.07 -8.99
CA LEU A 299 25.49 -11.94 -9.50
C LEU A 299 25.74 -10.65 -8.71
N LEU A 300 25.79 -10.74 -7.38
CA LEU A 300 25.88 -9.57 -6.50
C LEU A 300 27.32 -9.24 -6.09
N SER A 301 28.29 -10.01 -6.59
CA SER A 301 29.70 -9.92 -6.21
C SER A 301 29.92 -9.93 -4.68
N VAL A 302 29.13 -10.71 -3.93
CA VAL A 302 29.14 -10.78 -2.46
C VAL A 302 29.05 -12.23 -1.99
N HIS A 303 29.59 -12.57 -0.82
CA HIS A 303 29.37 -13.90 -0.25
C HIS A 303 27.94 -14.06 0.29
N VAL A 304 27.34 -15.22 0.07
CA VAL A 304 26.04 -15.64 0.63
C VAL A 304 26.28 -16.95 1.38
N PRO A 305 26.12 -17.00 2.72
CA PRO A 305 25.54 -15.97 3.60
C PRO A 305 26.38 -14.68 3.70
N LEU A 306 25.70 -13.57 3.97
CA LEU A 306 26.35 -12.26 4.07
C LEU A 306 27.36 -12.23 5.23
N PRO A 307 28.59 -11.74 4.99
CA PRO A 307 29.58 -11.60 6.06
C PRO A 307 29.21 -10.40 6.95
N GLY A 308 29.10 -10.63 8.26
CA GLY A 308 28.83 -9.56 9.23
C GLY A 308 27.60 -9.83 10.10
N GLN A 309 27.23 -8.83 10.90
CA GLN A 309 26.09 -8.93 11.81
C GLN A 309 24.88 -8.15 11.25
N PRO A 310 23.68 -8.74 11.27
CA PRO A 310 22.48 -8.02 10.91
C PRO A 310 22.19 -6.89 11.90
N THR A 311 21.68 -5.78 11.40
CA THR A 311 21.16 -4.69 12.21
C THR A 311 19.75 -5.07 12.67
N LYS A 312 19.59 -5.37 13.96
CA LYS A 312 18.30 -5.83 14.51
C LYS A 312 17.32 -4.67 14.71
N ASN A 313 16.03 -4.98 14.66
CA ASN A 313 14.93 -4.09 15.03
C ASN A 313 14.90 -2.76 14.25
N ILE A 314 15.20 -2.81 12.94
CA ILE A 314 15.10 -1.64 12.05
C ILE A 314 13.87 -1.77 11.14
N PRO A 315 12.99 -0.75 11.09
CA PRO A 315 11.85 -0.69 10.15
C PRO A 315 12.27 -0.64 8.67
N LEU A 316 13.47 -0.13 8.42
CA LEU A 316 14.05 0.06 7.10
C LEU A 316 15.37 -0.70 7.01
N SER A 317 15.43 -1.72 6.16
CA SER A 317 16.69 -2.28 5.63
C SER A 317 16.90 -1.77 4.22
N GLY A 318 18.03 -2.10 3.59
CA GLY A 318 18.26 -1.72 2.20
C GLY A 318 19.71 -1.41 1.93
N GLY A 319 19.95 -0.53 0.96
CA GLY A 319 21.30 -0.05 0.72
C GLY A 319 21.39 1.32 0.08
N PHE A 320 22.52 1.96 0.33
CA PHE A 320 22.90 3.25 -0.23
C PHE A 320 23.72 3.01 -1.51
N ARG A 321 23.17 3.42 -2.65
CA ARG A 321 23.86 3.52 -3.93
C ARG A 321 24.72 4.76 -3.87
N ASN A 322 26.03 4.58 -3.81
CA ASN A 322 26.93 5.70 -3.95
C ASN A 322 26.69 6.30 -5.35
N GLY A 323 26.26 7.57 -5.47
CA GLY A 323 25.87 8.24 -6.72
C GLY A 323 26.98 8.42 -7.76
N VAL A 324 28.02 7.58 -7.72
CA VAL A 324 29.11 7.50 -8.67
C VAL A 324 28.87 6.30 -9.58
N ALA A 325 28.98 6.51 -10.89
CA ALA A 325 28.83 5.49 -11.93
C ALA A 325 29.96 4.43 -11.86
N SER A 326 29.87 3.55 -10.86
CA SER A 326 30.69 2.34 -10.58
C SER A 326 30.60 1.92 -9.10
N GLY A 327 29.83 2.63 -8.27
CA GLY A 327 29.76 2.40 -6.82
C GLY A 327 28.99 1.12 -6.46
N ARG A 328 29.60 0.25 -5.65
CA ARG A 328 28.89 -0.83 -4.97
C ARG A 328 27.83 -0.23 -4.04
N THR A 329 26.67 -0.88 -3.95
CA THR A 329 25.59 -0.48 -3.04
C THR A 329 25.91 -1.00 -1.64
N LYS A 330 26.12 -0.12 -0.67
CA LYS A 330 26.40 -0.51 0.71
C LYS A 330 25.10 -0.85 1.41
N ILE A 331 25.03 -2.00 2.07
CA ILE A 331 23.77 -2.57 2.57
C ILE A 331 23.76 -2.77 4.07
N ILE A 332 22.57 -2.67 4.65
CA ILE A 332 22.24 -3.19 5.98
C ILE A 332 21.03 -4.11 5.85
N TRP A 333 20.97 -5.14 6.69
CA TRP A 333 19.91 -6.13 6.66
C TRP A 333 19.55 -6.57 8.08
N SER A 334 18.35 -7.12 8.26
CA SER A 334 17.78 -7.35 9.60
C SER A 334 17.87 -8.80 10.12
N SER A 335 18.25 -9.78 9.28
CA SER A 335 18.17 -11.20 9.64
C SER A 335 19.48 -11.98 9.47
N SER A 336 19.79 -12.86 10.43
CA SER A 336 20.88 -13.83 10.33
C SER A 336 20.49 -15.12 9.59
N ARG A 337 19.20 -15.36 9.36
CA ARG A 337 18.73 -16.57 8.66
C ARG A 337 19.05 -16.49 7.17
N LEU A 338 19.69 -17.53 6.64
CA LEU A 338 20.13 -17.58 5.23
C LEU A 338 18.98 -17.34 4.24
N ALA A 339 17.82 -17.98 4.44
CA ALA A 339 16.65 -17.79 3.58
C ALA A 339 16.18 -16.32 3.54
N ASN A 340 16.22 -15.61 4.68
CA ASN A 340 15.83 -14.21 4.76
C ASN A 340 16.87 -13.29 4.10
N GLN A 341 18.16 -13.61 4.20
CA GLN A 341 19.21 -12.87 3.50
C GLN A 341 19.09 -13.01 1.98
N ARG A 342 18.84 -14.23 1.50
CA ARG A 342 18.58 -14.49 0.07
C ARG A 342 17.38 -13.68 -0.42
N PHE A 343 16.27 -13.71 0.33
CA PHE A 343 15.08 -12.94 0.00
C PHE A 343 15.33 -11.42 0.01
N PHE A 344 16.03 -10.90 1.02
CA PHE A 344 16.45 -9.49 1.08
C PHE A 344 17.27 -9.06 -0.14
N LEU A 345 18.28 -9.85 -0.51
CA LEU A 345 19.13 -9.56 -1.68
C LEU A 345 18.32 -9.60 -2.98
N ALA A 346 17.39 -10.55 -3.12
CA ALA A 346 16.51 -10.60 -4.29
C ALA A 346 15.54 -9.41 -4.33
N ARG A 347 15.02 -8.94 -3.19
CA ARG A 347 14.20 -7.72 -3.11
C ARG A 347 14.98 -6.49 -3.60
N MET A 348 16.24 -6.35 -3.16
CA MET A 348 17.13 -5.27 -3.61
C MET A 348 17.32 -5.26 -5.14
N ILE A 349 17.46 -6.43 -5.77
CA ILE A 349 17.53 -6.54 -7.25
C ILE A 349 16.21 -6.06 -7.87
N GLY A 350 15.07 -6.53 -7.34
CA GLY A 350 13.73 -6.14 -7.82
C GLY A 350 13.48 -4.64 -7.72
N ALA A 351 13.86 -4.01 -6.60
CA ALA A 351 13.77 -2.57 -6.42
C ALA A 351 14.72 -1.80 -7.36
N ALA A 352 15.95 -2.29 -7.55
CA ALA A 352 16.91 -1.66 -8.47
C ALA A 352 16.45 -1.66 -9.94
N LEU A 353 15.59 -2.59 -10.36
CA LEU A 353 15.01 -2.61 -11.71
C LEU A 353 13.99 -1.48 -11.98
N VAL A 354 13.43 -0.87 -10.93
CA VAL A 354 12.29 0.08 -11.05
C VAL A 354 12.56 1.45 -10.42
N LEU A 355 13.68 1.60 -9.74
CA LEU A 355 14.13 2.87 -9.16
C LEU A 355 15.03 3.62 -10.16
N GLY A 356 14.85 4.93 -10.23
CA GLY A 356 15.60 5.82 -11.11
C GLY A 356 17.05 6.03 -10.67
N PRO A 357 17.86 6.72 -11.50
CA PRO A 357 19.23 7.08 -11.17
C PRO A 357 19.34 8.13 -10.04
N ASP A 358 18.28 8.89 -9.81
CA ASP A 358 18.10 9.84 -8.70
C ASP A 358 17.73 9.18 -7.37
N GLU A 359 17.48 7.86 -7.38
CA GLU A 359 17.22 7.07 -6.18
C GLU A 359 18.54 6.55 -5.60
N HIS A 360 19.06 7.25 -4.60
CA HIS A 360 20.30 6.91 -3.92
C HIS A 360 20.12 5.80 -2.88
N ILE A 361 18.89 5.51 -2.46
CA ILE A 361 18.59 4.41 -1.55
C ILE A 361 17.75 3.35 -2.27
N VAL A 362 18.04 2.08 -1.96
CA VAL A 362 17.20 0.93 -2.32
C VAL A 362 16.50 0.47 -1.04
N PRO A 363 15.28 0.97 -0.77
CA PRO A 363 14.60 0.71 0.49
C PRO A 363 13.93 -0.65 0.49
N VAL A 364 14.15 -1.41 1.56
CA VAL A 364 13.47 -2.68 1.83
C VAL A 364 12.73 -2.54 3.16
N THR A 365 11.41 -2.42 3.11
CA THR A 365 10.55 -2.20 4.29
C THR A 365 9.54 -3.32 4.49
N ASN A 366 8.80 -3.30 5.59
CA ASN A 366 7.67 -4.22 5.79
C ASN A 366 6.32 -3.67 5.31
N ARG A 367 6.33 -2.51 4.63
CA ARG A 367 5.11 -1.95 4.03
C ARG A 367 4.68 -2.69 2.78
N TYR A 368 3.43 -2.43 2.39
CA TYR A 368 2.79 -2.97 1.20
C TYR A 368 2.60 -1.88 0.13
N SER A 369 3.55 -0.94 0.01
CA SER A 369 3.55 0.02 -1.10
C SER A 369 3.71 -0.70 -2.44
N ALA A 370 3.42 -0.01 -3.54
CA ALA A 370 3.61 -0.54 -4.89
C ALA A 370 5.06 -1.00 -5.13
N LEU A 371 6.05 -0.25 -4.65
CA LEU A 371 7.46 -0.65 -4.74
C LEU A 371 7.70 -1.95 -3.97
N GLN A 372 7.28 -2.02 -2.70
CA GLN A 372 7.47 -3.20 -1.85
C GLN A 372 6.74 -4.44 -2.42
N LYS A 373 5.56 -4.26 -3.03
CA LYS A 373 4.83 -5.33 -3.74
C LYS A 373 5.64 -5.84 -4.96
N VAL A 374 6.24 -4.94 -5.75
CA VAL A 374 7.12 -5.31 -6.88
C VAL A 374 8.30 -6.15 -6.39
N GLU A 375 9.06 -5.66 -5.41
CA GLU A 375 10.28 -6.35 -5.00
C GLU A 375 10.01 -7.68 -4.26
N ARG A 376 8.91 -7.79 -3.51
CA ARG A 376 8.51 -9.07 -2.89
C ARG A 376 8.12 -10.10 -3.93
N ALA A 377 7.30 -9.72 -4.92
CA ALA A 377 6.90 -10.62 -5.99
C ALA A 377 8.08 -10.99 -6.89
N PHE A 378 8.98 -10.04 -7.14
CA PHE A 378 10.25 -10.30 -7.82
C PHE A 378 11.06 -11.33 -7.04
N ALA A 379 11.29 -11.12 -5.75
CA ALA A 379 12.10 -12.01 -4.93
C ALA A 379 11.53 -13.43 -4.85
N GLN A 380 10.20 -13.55 -4.72
CA GLN A 380 9.49 -14.84 -4.77
C GLN A 380 9.76 -15.56 -6.08
N GLU A 381 9.43 -14.95 -7.23
CA GLU A 381 9.57 -15.59 -8.54
C GLU A 381 11.04 -15.80 -8.95
N PHE A 382 11.95 -14.93 -8.48
CA PHE A 382 13.37 -15.01 -8.79
C PHE A 382 14.06 -16.17 -8.06
N LEU A 383 13.72 -16.42 -6.80
CA LEU A 383 14.33 -17.48 -5.98
C LEU A 383 13.56 -18.81 -6.06
N CYS A 384 12.24 -18.74 -6.13
CA CYS A 384 11.32 -19.87 -6.17
C CYS A 384 10.33 -19.70 -7.34
N PRO A 385 10.76 -19.98 -8.59
CA PRO A 385 9.92 -19.78 -9.77
C PRO A 385 8.62 -20.58 -9.68
N TRP A 386 7.48 -19.93 -9.96
CA TRP A 386 6.16 -20.55 -9.78
C TRP A 386 6.04 -21.86 -10.55
N ALA A 387 6.48 -21.91 -11.80
CA ALA A 387 6.37 -23.10 -12.63
C ALA A 387 7.13 -24.31 -12.05
N ALA A 388 8.29 -24.06 -11.42
CA ALA A 388 9.07 -25.11 -10.78
C ALA A 388 8.42 -25.55 -9.46
N LEU A 389 7.93 -24.61 -8.65
CA LEU A 389 7.23 -24.94 -7.40
C LEU A 389 5.92 -25.70 -7.65
N ASP A 390 5.17 -25.30 -8.68
CA ASP A 390 3.92 -25.95 -9.07
C ASP A 390 4.18 -27.40 -9.51
N ALA A 391 5.20 -27.62 -10.34
CA ALA A 391 5.63 -28.96 -10.74
C ALA A 391 6.08 -29.81 -9.55
N PHE A 392 6.92 -29.25 -8.66
CA PHE A 392 7.40 -29.93 -7.46
C PHE A 392 6.24 -30.41 -6.58
N THR A 393 5.29 -29.51 -6.28
CA THR A 393 4.13 -29.82 -5.43
C THR A 393 3.09 -30.71 -6.11
N ASN A 394 3.03 -30.75 -7.44
CA ASN A 394 2.22 -31.74 -8.16
C ASN A 394 2.79 -33.16 -8.01
N GLU A 395 4.10 -33.30 -7.87
CA GLU A 395 4.79 -34.59 -7.70
C GLU A 395 4.84 -35.03 -6.24
N HIS A 396 5.13 -34.11 -5.31
CA HIS A 396 5.41 -34.43 -3.91
C HIS A 396 4.23 -34.18 -2.96
N GLY A 397 3.19 -33.45 -3.42
CA GLY A 397 2.01 -33.14 -2.61
C GLY A 397 2.02 -31.74 -1.99
N LEU A 398 1.06 -31.52 -1.08
CA LEU A 398 0.78 -30.23 -0.45
C LEU A 398 0.65 -30.34 1.09
N ASP A 399 0.97 -31.47 1.70
CA ASP A 399 0.99 -31.60 3.16
C ASP A 399 2.16 -30.82 3.78
N ASP A 400 2.19 -30.70 5.12
CA ASP A 400 3.20 -29.88 5.80
C ASP A 400 4.63 -30.37 5.53
N ASP A 401 4.85 -31.68 5.44
CA ASP A 401 6.17 -32.27 5.18
C ASP A 401 6.65 -31.93 3.75
N ALA A 402 5.79 -32.07 2.74
CA ALA A 402 6.10 -31.69 1.36
C ALA A 402 6.41 -30.19 1.21
N LEU A 403 5.77 -29.33 2.02
CA LEU A 403 6.04 -27.89 2.01
C LEU A 403 7.38 -27.54 2.66
N VAL A 404 7.81 -28.30 3.67
CA VAL A 404 9.16 -28.19 4.25
C VAL A 404 10.19 -28.64 3.22
N GLU A 405 9.98 -29.78 2.56
CA GLU A 405 10.86 -30.27 1.49
C GLU A 405 10.96 -29.28 0.33
N ALA A 406 9.85 -28.64 -0.07
CA ALA A 406 9.87 -27.58 -1.06
C ALA A 406 10.72 -26.38 -0.59
N ALA A 407 10.57 -25.95 0.67
CA ALA A 407 11.35 -24.83 1.21
C ALA A 407 12.86 -25.13 1.18
N GLU A 408 13.25 -26.36 1.51
CA GLU A 408 14.63 -26.84 1.43
C GLU A 408 15.13 -26.90 -0.02
N HIS A 409 14.35 -27.49 -0.93
CA HIS A 409 14.67 -27.59 -2.36
C HIS A 409 14.92 -26.21 -2.98
N PHE A 410 14.04 -25.24 -2.68
CA PHE A 410 14.16 -23.88 -3.20
C PHE A 410 15.08 -22.97 -2.39
N GLN A 411 15.59 -23.44 -1.24
CA GLN A 411 16.41 -22.67 -0.30
C GLN A 411 15.76 -21.33 0.08
N VAL A 412 14.46 -21.38 0.35
CA VAL A 412 13.65 -20.25 0.82
C VAL A 412 12.98 -20.61 2.14
N SER A 413 12.32 -19.65 2.79
CA SER A 413 11.52 -19.97 3.98
C SER A 413 10.23 -20.69 3.60
N GLU A 414 9.73 -21.53 4.49
CA GLU A 414 8.41 -22.16 4.36
C GLU A 414 7.30 -21.13 4.16
N TRP A 415 7.40 -19.99 4.84
CA TRP A 415 6.52 -18.84 4.62
C TRP A 415 6.49 -18.39 3.15
N THR A 416 7.64 -18.36 2.47
CA THR A 416 7.73 -17.97 1.06
C THR A 416 7.02 -18.98 0.17
N VAL A 417 7.19 -20.28 0.43
CA VAL A 417 6.48 -21.35 -0.29
C VAL A 417 4.97 -21.23 -0.09
N ARG A 418 4.51 -21.20 1.16
CA ARG A 418 3.07 -21.12 1.48
C ARG A 418 2.42 -19.86 0.93
N SER A 419 3.04 -18.69 1.11
CA SER A 419 2.52 -17.43 0.58
C SER A 419 2.43 -17.43 -0.95
N THR A 420 3.40 -18.04 -1.63
CA THR A 420 3.36 -18.20 -3.10
C THR A 420 2.18 -19.09 -3.52
N LEU A 421 1.98 -20.23 -2.85
CA LEU A 421 0.88 -21.15 -3.14
C LEU A 421 -0.50 -20.52 -2.87
N VAL A 422 -0.64 -19.77 -1.77
CA VAL A 422 -1.87 -19.03 -1.44
C VAL A 422 -2.16 -17.95 -2.48
N ASN A 423 -1.16 -17.14 -2.83
CA ASN A 423 -1.32 -16.07 -3.82
C ASN A 423 -1.68 -16.60 -5.21
N ARG A 424 -1.37 -17.87 -5.49
CA ARG A 424 -1.69 -18.58 -6.73
C ARG A 424 -2.96 -19.44 -6.63
N GLY A 425 -3.62 -19.44 -5.47
CA GLY A 425 -4.86 -20.18 -5.22
C GLY A 425 -4.70 -21.69 -5.13
N LYS A 426 -3.49 -22.21 -4.94
CA LYS A 426 -3.22 -23.66 -4.85
C LYS A 426 -3.50 -24.23 -3.46
N ILE A 427 -3.40 -23.40 -2.43
CA ILE A 427 -3.83 -23.73 -1.06
C ILE A 427 -4.63 -22.56 -0.48
N SER A 428 -5.43 -22.83 0.55
CA SER A 428 -6.24 -21.81 1.22
C SER A 428 -5.39 -20.95 2.19
N ARG A 429 -5.86 -19.72 2.45
CA ARG A 429 -5.14 -18.70 3.23
C ARG A 429 -4.97 -19.06 4.70
N ASP A 430 -5.87 -19.89 5.25
CA ASP A 430 -5.79 -20.46 6.60
C ASP A 430 -4.53 -21.32 6.84
N ARG A 431 -3.87 -21.75 5.77
CA ARG A 431 -2.61 -22.48 5.84
C ARG A 431 -1.36 -21.61 5.94
N LEU A 432 -1.52 -20.29 6.02
CA LEU A 432 -0.44 -19.40 6.42
C LEU A 432 -0.30 -19.41 7.95
N PRO A 433 0.92 -19.54 8.48
CA PRO A 433 1.19 -19.21 9.88
C PRO A 433 0.64 -17.83 10.25
N PRO A 434 0.41 -17.53 11.55
CA PRO A 434 0.29 -16.15 11.98
C PRO A 434 1.53 -15.37 11.52
N ALA A 435 1.35 -14.15 11.01
CA ALA A 435 2.48 -13.29 10.67
C ALA A 435 3.33 -13.09 11.93
N ALA A 436 4.62 -13.42 11.84
CA ALA A 436 5.58 -13.33 12.95
C ALA A 436 6.23 -11.95 13.06
#